data_AF-A0AAQ3P1E2-F1
#
_entry.id   AF-A0AAQ3P1E2-F1
#
_cell.length_a   1.000
_cell.length_b   1.000
_cell.length_c   1.000
_cell.angle_alpha   90.00
_cell.angle_beta   90.00
_cell.angle_gamma   90.00
#
_symmetry.space_group_name_H-M   'P 1'
#
loop_
_entity.id
_entity.type
_entity.pdbx_description
1 polymer ?
#
loop_
_entity_poly.entity_id
_entity_poly.type
_entity_poly.pdbx_seq_one_letter_code
_entity_poly.pdbx_strand_id
1 'polypeptide(L)'
;MRTTLTGLPLVLQQFRALLKKNLLLSWRNKRATLLQLLSPLIFIFLIFAIDKAIKAQTSTSSAYKTVTDPPTEPSPPITPCEDKFFIKLPCYDFVWSGDQNPIFQTIVTRIMNNNPGRPIPPSKARHFSSQSSILSGN
;
A
#
# COMPACT_ATOMS: atom_id res chain seq x y z
N MET A 1 -47.86 -49.47 -5.40
CA MET A 1 -48.95 -48.52 -5.07
C MET A 1 -48.34 -47.36 -4.30
N ARG A 2 -48.17 -46.16 -4.89
CA ARG A 2 -47.69 -44.99 -4.14
C ARG A 2 -48.91 -44.27 -3.57
N THR A 3 -49.07 -44.31 -2.26
CA THR A 3 -50.06 -43.51 -1.56
C THR A 3 -49.74 -42.03 -1.80
N THR A 4 -50.70 -41.27 -2.29
CA THR A 4 -50.59 -39.83 -2.46
C THR A 4 -50.68 -39.18 -1.08
N LEU A 5 -49.54 -38.85 -0.49
CA LEU A 5 -49.43 -38.06 0.73
C LEU A 5 -49.88 -36.61 0.45
N THR A 6 -50.47 -35.91 1.41
CA THR A 6 -50.92 -34.51 1.30
C THR A 6 -50.22 -33.64 2.36
N GLY A 7 -50.06 -32.34 2.11
CA GLY A 7 -49.47 -31.39 3.06
C GLY A 7 -47.94 -31.49 3.23
N LEU A 8 -47.44 -31.30 4.46
CA LEU A 8 -46.00 -31.35 4.80
C LEU A 8 -45.26 -32.62 4.33
N PRO A 9 -45.79 -33.85 4.48
CA PRO A 9 -45.11 -35.07 4.01
C PRO A 9 -45.00 -35.12 2.48
N LEU A 10 -45.94 -34.51 1.74
CA LEU A 10 -45.86 -34.37 0.29
C LEU A 10 -44.70 -33.45 -0.12
N VAL A 11 -44.53 -32.32 0.58
CA VAL A 11 -43.42 -31.39 0.33
C VAL A 11 -42.09 -32.09 0.56
N LEU A 12 -41.95 -32.86 1.64
CA LEU A 12 -40.71 -33.60 1.92
C LEU A 12 -40.43 -34.67 0.87
N GLN A 13 -41.48 -35.36 0.39
CA GLN A 13 -41.38 -36.36 -0.67
C GLN A 13 -40.94 -35.72 -2.00
N GLN A 14 -41.53 -34.58 -2.37
CA GLN A 14 -41.18 -33.83 -3.59
C GLN A 14 -39.75 -33.28 -3.51
N PHE A 15 -39.37 -32.71 -2.37
CA PHE A 15 -38.01 -32.23 -2.11
C PHE A 15 -36.99 -33.36 -2.31
N ARG A 16 -37.21 -34.53 -1.69
CA ARG A 16 -36.34 -35.70 -1.86
C ARG A 16 -36.27 -36.19 -3.31
N ALA A 17 -37.40 -36.20 -4.02
CA ALA A 17 -37.44 -36.59 -5.42
C ALA A 17 -36.64 -35.63 -6.31
N LEU A 18 -36.79 -34.32 -6.10
CA LEU A 18 -36.05 -33.28 -6.81
C LEU A 18 -34.55 -33.31 -6.46
N LEU A 19 -34.20 -33.51 -5.19
CA LEU A 19 -32.81 -33.60 -4.75
C LEU A 19 -32.13 -34.83 -5.35
N LYS A 20 -32.80 -35.99 -5.36
CA LYS A 20 -32.31 -37.20 -6.03
C LYS A 20 -32.10 -36.99 -7.53
N LYS A 21 -33.04 -36.32 -8.22
CA LYS A 21 -32.92 -36.01 -9.65
C LYS A 21 -31.72 -35.10 -9.92
N ASN A 22 -31.59 -34.01 -9.18
CA ASN A 22 -30.48 -33.06 -9.33
C ASN A 22 -29.12 -33.69 -8.98
N LEU A 23 -29.07 -34.54 -7.96
CA LEU A 23 -27.86 -35.27 -7.59
C LEU A 23 -27.45 -36.27 -8.67
N LEU A 24 -28.40 -37.03 -9.25
CA LEU A 24 -28.13 -37.92 -10.38
C LEU A 24 -27.67 -37.16 -11.63
N LEU A 25 -28.27 -36.00 -11.90
CA LEU A 25 -27.86 -35.14 -13.01
C LEU A 25 -26.43 -34.63 -12.82
N SER A 26 -26.12 -34.15 -11.62
CA SER A 26 -24.77 -33.69 -11.24
C SER A 26 -23.76 -34.85 -11.27
N TRP A 27 -24.17 -36.06 -10.86
CA TRP A 27 -23.32 -37.26 -10.95
C TRP A 27 -23.02 -37.68 -12.40
N ARG A 28 -23.94 -37.45 -13.34
CA ARG A 28 -23.69 -37.70 -14.77
C ARG A 28 -22.80 -36.63 -15.37
N ASN A 29 -22.90 -35.38 -14.92
CA ASN A 29 -22.03 -34.28 -15.36
C ASN A 29 -20.78 -34.13 -14.49
N LYS A 30 -19.99 -35.21 -14.36
CA LYS A 30 -18.81 -35.26 -13.49
C LYS A 30 -17.79 -34.15 -13.74
N ARG A 31 -17.65 -33.70 -14.98
CA ARG A 31 -16.67 -32.65 -15.36
C ARG A 31 -17.04 -31.29 -14.76
N ALA A 32 -18.29 -30.87 -14.89
CA ALA A 32 -18.74 -29.60 -14.33
C ALA A 32 -18.65 -29.61 -12.80
N THR A 33 -19.07 -30.71 -12.16
CA THR A 33 -18.99 -30.85 -10.70
C THR A 33 -17.55 -30.89 -10.20
N LEU A 34 -16.64 -31.56 -10.92
CA LEU A 34 -15.22 -31.56 -10.60
C LEU A 34 -14.61 -30.15 -10.72
N LEU A 35 -14.88 -29.43 -11.82
CA LEU A 35 -14.38 -28.07 -12.01
C LEU A 35 -14.91 -27.12 -10.94
N GLN A 36 -16.19 -27.26 -10.57
CA GLN A 36 -16.80 -26.41 -9.55
C GLN A 36 -16.24 -26.67 -8.14
N LEU A 37 -15.89 -27.92 -7.81
CA LEU A 37 -15.25 -28.27 -6.53
C LEU A 37 -13.76 -27.98 -6.49
N LEU A 38 -13.05 -28.19 -7.62
CA LEU A 38 -11.61 -27.98 -7.72
C LEU A 38 -11.24 -26.50 -7.85
N SER A 39 -12.12 -25.69 -8.47
CA SER A 39 -11.96 -24.25 -8.65
C SER A 39 -11.55 -23.52 -7.35
N PRO A 40 -12.33 -23.58 -6.25
CA PRO A 40 -11.94 -22.89 -5.02
C PRO A 40 -10.61 -23.40 -4.43
N LEU A 41 -10.30 -24.69 -4.56
CA LEU A 41 -9.02 -25.25 -4.08
C LEU A 41 -7.83 -24.70 -4.87
N ILE A 42 -7.95 -24.61 -6.19
CA ILE A 42 -6.92 -24.02 -7.06
C ILE A 42 -6.72 -22.54 -6.72
N PHE A 43 -7.81 -21.78 -6.54
CA PHE A 43 -7.72 -20.37 -6.18
C PHE A 43 -7.03 -20.16 -4.82
N ILE A 44 -7.38 -20.94 -3.80
CA ILE A 44 -6.71 -20.88 -2.48
C ILE A 44 -5.22 -21.21 -2.61
N PHE A 45 -4.87 -22.25 -3.37
CA PHE A 45 -3.49 -22.62 -3.63
C PHE A 45 -2.73 -21.50 -4.34
N LEU A 46 -3.33 -20.86 -5.35
CA LEU A 46 -2.73 -19.76 -6.10
C LEU A 46 -2.47 -18.55 -5.19
N ILE A 47 -3.42 -18.17 -4.35
CA ILE A 47 -3.25 -17.07 -3.37
C ILE A 47 -2.08 -17.38 -2.43
N PHE A 48 -1.98 -18.62 -1.93
CA PHE A 48 -0.87 -19.03 -1.07
C PHE A 48 0.48 -19.00 -1.80
N ALA A 49 0.52 -19.46 -3.05
CA ALA A 49 1.73 -19.40 -3.88
C ALA A 49 2.19 -17.95 -4.11
N ILE A 50 1.26 -17.03 -4.36
CA ILE A 50 1.54 -15.60 -4.52
C ILE A 50 2.11 -15.02 -3.22
N ASP A 51 1.48 -15.27 -2.07
CA ASP A 51 1.98 -14.81 -0.76
C ASP A 51 3.41 -15.33 -0.49
N LYS A 52 3.68 -16.60 -0.81
CA LYS A 52 5.03 -17.17 -0.69
C LYS A 52 6.03 -16.56 -1.65
N ALA A 53 5.65 -16.29 -2.90
CA ALA A 53 6.51 -15.63 -3.88
C ALA A 53 6.85 -14.19 -3.45
N ILE A 54 5.85 -13.44 -2.96
CA ILE A 54 6.06 -12.10 -2.39
C ILE A 54 7.03 -12.20 -1.21
N LYS A 55 6.79 -13.10 -0.25
CA LYS A 55 7.69 -13.29 0.91
C LYS A 55 9.11 -13.66 0.51
N ALA A 56 9.28 -14.52 -0.49
CA ALA A 56 10.60 -14.90 -1.00
C ALA A 56 11.32 -13.69 -1.64
N GLN A 57 10.60 -12.88 -2.43
CA GLN A 57 11.14 -11.67 -3.02
C GLN A 57 11.44 -10.57 -1.99
N THR A 58 10.60 -10.42 -0.96
CA THR A 58 10.83 -9.43 0.11
C THR A 58 11.89 -9.89 1.11
N SER A 59 12.22 -11.18 1.18
CA SER A 59 13.25 -11.70 2.11
C SER A 59 14.66 -11.20 1.79
N THR A 60 14.90 -10.78 0.54
CA THR A 60 16.12 -10.14 0.05
C THR A 60 16.11 -8.62 0.20
N SER A 61 14.96 -8.00 0.51
CA SER A 61 14.85 -6.56 0.73
C SER A 61 14.90 -6.24 2.23
N SER A 62 15.79 -5.34 2.63
CA SER A 62 15.89 -4.84 4.01
C SER A 62 14.67 -4.01 4.45
N ALA A 63 13.81 -3.58 3.52
CA ALA A 63 12.64 -2.76 3.80
C ALA A 63 11.59 -3.41 4.73
N TYR A 64 11.63 -4.74 4.88
CA TYR A 64 10.66 -5.51 5.68
C TYR A 64 11.30 -6.27 6.85
N LYS A 65 12.60 -6.08 7.11
CA LYS A 65 13.25 -6.65 8.28
C LYS A 65 13.22 -5.63 9.40
N THR A 66 12.79 -6.06 10.58
CA THR A 66 12.99 -5.28 11.81
C THR A 66 14.48 -5.20 12.06
N VAL A 67 15.11 -4.12 11.61
CA VAL A 67 16.51 -3.82 11.88
C VAL A 67 16.54 -2.97 13.15
N THR A 68 17.03 -3.54 14.24
CA THR A 68 17.14 -2.85 15.54
C THR A 68 18.24 -1.79 15.56
N ASP A 69 19.20 -1.88 14.65
CA ASP A 69 20.28 -0.92 14.47
C ASP A 69 20.51 -0.66 12.97
N PRO A 70 19.80 0.30 12.36
CA PRO A 70 19.99 0.60 10.95
C PRO A 70 21.38 1.22 10.74
N PRO A 71 22.12 0.83 9.68
CA PRO A 71 23.35 1.51 9.34
C PRO A 71 23.08 3.01 9.15
N THR A 72 24.03 3.85 9.58
CA THR A 72 23.92 5.30 9.44
C THR A 72 23.93 5.67 7.95
N GLU A 73 22.74 5.82 7.38
CA GLU A 73 22.58 6.35 6.04
C GLU A 73 22.85 7.86 6.08
N PRO A 74 23.83 8.37 5.31
CA PRO A 74 24.05 9.79 5.22
C PRO A 74 22.78 10.47 4.66
N SER A 75 22.41 11.63 5.23
CA SER A 75 21.28 12.40 4.70
C SER A 75 21.52 12.68 3.22
N PRO A 76 20.55 12.37 2.34
CA PRO A 76 20.68 12.71 0.93
C PRO A 76 20.78 14.23 0.76
N PRO A 77 21.41 14.70 -0.33
CA PRO A 77 21.51 16.12 -0.61
C PRO A 77 20.14 16.77 -0.83
N ILE A 78 20.01 18.03 -0.45
CA ILE A 78 18.84 18.87 -0.75
C ILE A 78 18.91 19.27 -2.22
N THR A 79 18.09 18.63 -3.05
CA THR A 79 18.00 18.91 -4.48
C THR A 79 17.31 20.25 -4.77
N PRO A 80 17.57 20.88 -5.93
CA PRO A 80 16.84 22.06 -6.37
C PRO A 80 15.32 21.84 -6.40
N CYS A 81 14.55 22.86 -6.02
CA CYS A 81 13.09 22.80 -6.11
C CYS A 81 12.56 22.69 -7.54
N GLU A 82 13.35 23.10 -8.53
CA GLU A 82 13.01 23.06 -9.97
C GLU A 82 12.98 21.66 -10.57
N ASP A 83 13.64 20.68 -9.95
CA ASP A 83 13.72 19.31 -10.49
C ASP A 83 12.38 18.54 -10.38
N LYS A 84 11.31 19.21 -9.94
CA LYS A 84 9.96 18.65 -9.79
C LYS A 84 9.08 18.99 -10.99
N PHE A 85 8.39 17.99 -11.54
CA PHE A 85 7.51 18.12 -12.71
C PHE A 85 6.41 19.20 -12.62
N PHE A 86 5.97 19.56 -11.41
CA PHE A 86 4.88 20.51 -11.18
C PHE A 86 5.26 21.58 -10.16
N ILE A 87 6.24 22.42 -10.48
CA ILE A 87 6.71 23.48 -9.60
C ILE A 87 5.96 24.81 -9.82
N LYS A 88 5.58 25.49 -8.73
CA LYS A 88 5.09 26.87 -8.77
C LYS A 88 6.24 27.82 -8.44
N LEU A 89 6.41 28.86 -9.25
CA LEU A 89 7.45 29.89 -9.06
C LEU A 89 6.87 31.11 -8.30
N PRO A 90 7.66 31.73 -7.40
CA PRO A 90 9.01 31.35 -6.99
C PRO A 90 9.03 30.09 -6.12
N CYS A 91 10.04 29.23 -6.31
CA CYS A 91 10.25 28.04 -5.51
C CYS A 91 11.51 28.15 -4.64
N TYR A 92 11.46 27.49 -3.49
CA TYR A 92 12.52 27.45 -2.49
C TYR A 92 12.90 26.00 -2.21
N ASP A 93 14.19 25.75 -2.02
CA ASP A 93 14.75 24.42 -1.76
C ASP A 93 14.34 23.93 -0.37
N PHE A 94 14.31 24.85 0.61
CA PHE A 94 13.73 24.61 1.93
C PHE A 94 13.24 25.91 2.57
N VAL A 95 12.43 25.76 3.61
CA VAL A 95 11.90 26.85 4.44
C VAL A 95 12.26 26.63 5.90
N TRP A 96 12.41 27.70 6.66
CA TRP A 96 12.70 27.61 8.10
C TRP A 96 12.11 28.79 8.87
N SER A 97 11.94 28.63 10.17
CA SER A 97 11.45 29.70 11.06
C SER A 97 12.40 29.98 12.22
N GLY A 98 12.20 31.14 12.87
CA GLY A 98 13.04 31.59 13.99
C GLY A 98 14.25 32.36 13.49
N ASP A 99 14.07 33.16 12.44
CA ASP A 99 15.08 34.07 11.89
C ASP A 99 15.71 34.99 12.92
N GLN A 100 14.99 35.34 13.99
CA GLN A 100 15.49 36.16 15.09
C GLN A 100 16.54 35.46 15.96
N ASN A 101 16.67 34.13 15.88
CA ASN A 101 17.65 33.40 16.66
C ASN A 101 18.97 33.22 15.88
N PRO A 102 20.09 33.81 16.34
CA PRO A 102 21.38 33.71 15.64
C PRO A 102 21.91 32.27 15.54
N ILE A 103 21.51 31.38 16.45
CA ILE A 103 21.85 29.95 16.40
C ILE A 103 21.22 29.32 15.16
N PHE A 104 19.95 29.61 14.88
CA PHE A 104 19.26 29.06 13.71
C PHE A 104 19.84 29.61 12.42
N GLN A 105 20.16 30.91 12.36
CA GLN A 105 20.88 31.49 11.21
C GLN A 105 22.21 30.76 10.94
N THR A 106 22.97 30.47 12.01
CA THR A 106 24.25 29.75 11.91
C THR A 106 24.06 28.33 11.38
N ILE A 107 23.08 27.59 11.92
CA ILE A 107 22.77 26.23 11.49
C ILE A 107 22.36 26.22 10.01
N VAL A 108 21.43 27.10 9.63
CA VAL A 108 20.94 27.18 8.25
C VAL A 108 22.05 27.57 7.28
N THR A 109 22.91 28.51 7.66
CA THR A 109 24.10 28.88 6.86
C THR A 109 25.03 27.69 6.66
N ARG A 110 25.25 26.87 7.71
CA ARG A 110 26.04 25.63 7.58
C ARG A 110 25.37 24.61 6.69
N ILE A 111 24.05 24.43 6.77
CA ILE A 111 23.29 23.54 5.88
C ILE A 111 23.45 23.99 4.43
N MET A 112 23.25 25.28 4.15
CA MET A 112 23.37 25.84 2.80
C MET A 112 24.78 25.66 2.22
N ASN A 113 25.81 25.91 3.03
CA ASN A 113 27.20 25.84 2.57
C ASN A 113 27.75 24.40 2.45
N ASN A 114 27.21 23.46 3.22
CA ASN A 114 27.69 22.07 3.26
C ASN A 114 26.71 21.08 2.58
N ASN A 115 25.73 21.58 1.82
CA ASN A 115 24.85 20.71 1.08
C ASN A 115 25.63 19.93 0.00
N PRO A 116 25.64 18.58 0.02
CA PRO A 116 26.43 17.81 -0.91
C PRO A 116 26.03 18.06 -2.37
N GLY A 117 27.01 18.15 -3.26
CA GLY A 117 26.79 18.34 -4.70
C GLY A 117 26.47 19.76 -5.15
N ARG A 118 25.91 20.62 -4.28
CA ARG A 118 25.78 22.07 -4.55
C ARG A 118 25.56 22.87 -3.26
N PRO A 119 26.24 24.02 -3.06
CA PRO A 119 25.82 25.00 -2.08
C PRO A 119 24.43 25.56 -2.42
N ILE A 120 23.57 25.74 -1.42
CA ILE A 120 22.23 26.29 -1.61
C ILE A 120 22.30 27.82 -1.56
N PRO A 121 21.87 28.54 -2.61
CA PRO A 121 21.87 30.00 -2.60
C PRO A 121 20.92 30.57 -1.53
N PRO A 122 21.23 31.72 -0.89
CA PRO A 122 20.33 32.36 0.07
C PRO A 122 18.95 32.70 -0.53
N SER A 123 18.88 33.01 -1.82
CA SER A 123 17.61 33.24 -2.55
C SER A 123 16.70 32.01 -2.62
N LYS A 124 17.26 30.80 -2.37
CA LYS A 124 16.54 29.52 -2.37
C LYS A 124 16.15 29.04 -0.97
N ALA A 125 16.50 29.77 0.08
CA ALA A 125 16.10 29.48 1.46
C ALA A 125 15.18 30.59 1.98
N ARG A 126 13.89 30.30 2.15
CA ARG A 126 12.93 31.28 2.68
C ARG A 126 12.82 31.16 4.20
N HIS A 127 12.91 32.29 4.89
CA HIS A 127 12.83 32.38 6.34
C HIS A 127 11.52 33.03 6.80
N PHE A 128 11.14 32.71 8.03
CA PHE A 128 9.93 33.17 8.68
C PHE A 128 10.22 33.49 10.15
N SER A 129 9.55 34.48 10.72
CA SER A 129 9.80 34.84 12.12
C SER A 129 9.23 33.83 13.11
N SER A 130 8.10 33.19 12.77
CA SER A 130 7.45 32.19 13.61
C SER A 130 6.87 31.04 12.79
N GLN A 131 6.62 29.91 13.45
CA GLN A 131 5.94 28.77 12.81
C GLN A 131 4.53 29.13 12.32
N SER A 132 3.81 29.99 13.03
CA SER A 132 2.46 30.45 12.62
C SER A 132 2.47 31.21 11.29
N SER A 133 3.56 31.92 10.98
CA SER A 133 3.73 32.62 9.71
C SER A 133 4.02 31.69 8.52
N ILE A 134 4.47 30.45 8.76
CA ILE A 134 4.61 29.43 7.70
C ILE A 134 3.23 28.95 7.25
N LEU A 135 2.33 28.68 8.20
CA LEU A 135 1.00 28.10 7.94
C LEU A 135 0.00 29.12 7.38
N SER A 136 0.21 30.41 7.66
CA SER A 136 -0.69 31.48 7.25
C SER A 136 -0.45 31.98 5.82
N GLY A 137 0.45 31.32 5.07
CA GLY A 137 0.66 31.45 3.62
C GLY A 137 0.26 32.79 3.01
N ASN A 138 1.19 33.75 2.96
CA ASN A 138 1.14 34.82 1.97
C ASN A 138 1.30 34.24 0.57
#